data_AF-A0A4Y2BBB7-F1
#
_entry.id   AF-A0A4Y2BBB7-F1
#
_cell.length_a   1.000
_cell.length_b   1.000
_cell.length_c   1.000
_cell.angle_alpha   90.00
_cell.angle_beta   90.00
_cell.angle_gamma   90.00
#
_symmetry.space_group_name_H-M   'P 1'
#
loop_
_entity.id
_entity.type
_entity.pdbx_description
1 polymer ?
#
loop_
_entity_poly.entity_id
_entity_poly.type
_entity_poly.pdbx_seq_one_letter_code
_entity_poly.pdbx_strand_id
1 'polypeptide(L)'
;MFKTIADPADCEVRSVILFLNAKKVKPAEIHRQLAETYGENVMTDGMVRKWVRKFNDGRTNVHDEARSSVVNDGLVAKVNEKIRENRRFTIRTLFDEFPQISKI
;
A
#
# COMPACT_ATOMS: atom_id res chain seq x y z
N MET A 1 -4.93 7.97 -33.27
CA MET A 1 -4.87 6.93 -32.22
C MET A 1 -3.82 7.36 -31.24
N PHE A 2 -4.17 7.59 -29.97
CA PHE A 2 -3.17 7.90 -28.95
C PHE A 2 -2.30 6.66 -28.72
N LYS A 3 -0.99 6.85 -28.56
CA LYS A 3 -0.09 5.75 -28.22
C LYS A 3 -0.39 5.32 -26.80
N THR A 4 -0.66 4.05 -26.58
CA THR A 4 -0.79 3.48 -25.23
C THR A 4 0.53 3.68 -24.49
N ILE A 5 0.47 4.30 -23.32
CA ILE A 5 1.66 4.43 -22.45
C ILE A 5 1.85 3.08 -21.77
N ALA A 6 2.98 2.43 -22.03
CA ALA A 6 3.30 1.13 -21.45
C ALA A 6 3.78 1.29 -19.99
N ASP A 7 3.37 0.34 -19.14
CA ASP A 7 3.85 0.17 -17.76
C ASP A 7 3.88 1.45 -16.90
N PRO A 8 2.72 2.11 -16.69
CA PRO A 8 2.66 3.28 -15.83
C PRO A 8 2.95 2.89 -14.38
N ALA A 9 3.61 3.78 -13.65
CA ALA A 9 3.73 3.60 -12.21
C ALA A 9 2.35 3.75 -11.54
N ASP A 10 2.10 2.95 -10.49
CA ASP A 10 0.86 2.98 -9.72
C ASP A 10 0.44 4.40 -9.29
N CYS A 11 1.40 5.23 -8.88
CA CYS A 11 1.14 6.61 -8.46
C CYS A 11 0.68 7.52 -9.62
N GLU A 12 1.12 7.24 -10.85
CA GLU A 12 0.68 7.99 -12.04
C GLU A 12 -0.79 7.70 -12.34
N VAL A 13 -1.17 6.41 -12.34
CA VAL A 13 -2.56 5.98 -12.55
C VAL A 13 -3.47 6.56 -11.46
N ARG A 14 -3.03 6.51 -10.20
CA ARG A 14 -3.76 7.08 -9.05
C ARG A 14 -3.89 8.60 -9.13
N SER A 15 -2.90 9.29 -9.71
CA SER A 15 -2.97 10.74 -9.98
C SER A 15 -4.04 11.08 -11.03
N VAL A 16 -4.14 10.27 -12.08
CA VAL A 16 -5.21 10.41 -13.09
C VAL A 16 -6.58 10.16 -12.45
N ILE A 17 -6.71 9.14 -11.59
CA ILE A 17 -7.96 8.87 -10.85
C ILE A 17 -8.32 10.08 -9.98
N LEU A 18 -7.37 10.64 -9.24
CA LEU A 18 -7.60 11.83 -8.39
C LEU A 18 -8.12 13.00 -9.21
N PHE A 19 -7.47 13.29 -10.34
CA PHE A 19 -7.85 14.35 -11.27
C PHE A 19 -9.26 14.15 -11.85
N LEU A 20 -9.55 12.95 -12.38
CA LEU A 20 -10.86 12.65 -12.98
C LEU A 20 -11.98 12.62 -11.92
N ASN A 21 -11.69 12.17 -10.69
CA ASN A 21 -12.62 12.23 -9.58
C ASN A 21 -12.93 13.68 -9.18
N ALA A 22 -11.94 14.57 -9.15
CA ALA A 22 -12.15 16.00 -8.91
C ALA A 22 -13.06 16.64 -9.98
N LYS A 23 -12.96 16.17 -11.23
CA LYS A 23 -13.87 16.51 -12.34
C LYS A 23 -15.24 15.82 -12.27
N LYS A 24 -15.53 15.06 -11.21
CA LYS A 24 -16.80 14.34 -10.99
C LYS A 24 -17.13 13.30 -12.07
N VAL A 25 -16.10 12.72 -12.70
CA VAL A 25 -16.27 11.61 -13.64
C VAL A 25 -16.70 10.35 -12.88
N LYS A 26 -17.66 9.58 -13.43
CA LYS A 26 -18.14 8.35 -12.80
C LYS A 26 -17.03 7.28 -12.76
N PRO A 27 -16.92 6.45 -11.70
CA PRO A 27 -15.84 5.47 -11.59
C PRO A 27 -15.70 4.50 -12.77
N ALA A 28 -16.83 4.04 -13.34
CA ALA A 28 -16.82 3.16 -14.52
C ALA A 28 -16.22 3.85 -15.75
N GLU A 29 -16.46 5.15 -15.90
CA GLU A 29 -15.89 5.95 -16.98
C GLU A 29 -14.40 6.21 -16.77
N ILE A 30 -13.97 6.42 -15.51
CA ILE A 30 -12.55 6.51 -15.15
C ILE A 30 -11.83 5.22 -15.56
N HIS A 31 -12.38 4.06 -15.23
CA HIS A 31 -11.80 2.76 -15.61
C HIS A 31 -11.67 2.62 -17.14
N ARG A 32 -12.70 3.01 -17.91
CA ARG A 32 -12.63 2.99 -19.38
C ARG A 32 -11.51 3.87 -19.92
N GLN A 33 -11.39 5.11 -19.44
CA GLN A 33 -10.34 6.03 -19.90
C GLN A 33 -8.93 5.53 -19.54
N LEU A 34 -8.77 4.91 -18.36
CA LEU A 34 -7.51 4.29 -17.98
C LEU A 34 -7.15 3.13 -18.91
N ALA A 35 -8.10 2.24 -19.21
CA ALA A 35 -7.88 1.12 -20.12
C ALA A 35 -7.54 1.56 -21.55
N GLU A 36 -8.18 2.63 -22.04
CA GLU A 36 -7.87 3.23 -23.34
C GLU A 36 -6.47 3.86 -23.39
N THR A 37 -5.99 4.44 -22.28
CA THR A 37 -4.72 5.17 -22.23
C THR A 37 -3.52 4.28 -21.91
N TYR A 38 -3.69 3.33 -21.00
CA TYR A 38 -2.62 2.52 -20.41
C TYR A 38 -2.75 1.02 -20.71
N GLY A 39 -3.84 0.60 -21.36
CA GLY A 39 -4.14 -0.79 -21.66
C GLY A 39 -5.02 -1.47 -20.60
N GLU A 40 -5.62 -2.60 -20.97
CA GLU A 40 -6.62 -3.31 -20.15
C GLU A 40 -6.08 -3.81 -18.79
N ASN A 41 -4.76 -3.99 -18.68
CA ASN A 41 -4.12 -4.54 -17.49
C ASN A 41 -3.72 -3.49 -16.44
N VAL A 42 -4.01 -2.19 -16.66
CA VAL A 42 -3.52 -1.10 -15.80
C VAL A 42 -4.02 -1.19 -14.36
N MET A 43 -5.34 -1.35 -14.17
CA MET A 43 -5.96 -1.37 -12.86
C MET A 43 -7.39 -1.89 -12.97
N THR A 44 -7.78 -2.79 -12.09
CA THR A 44 -9.15 -3.31 -12.10
C THR A 44 -10.16 -2.24 -11.67
N ASP A 45 -11.36 -2.32 -12.22
CA ASP A 45 -12.51 -1.48 -11.87
C ASP A 45 -12.80 -1.45 -10.34
N GLY A 46 -12.57 -2.57 -9.64
CA GLY A 46 -12.66 -2.62 -8.17
C GLY A 46 -11.63 -1.72 -7.46
N MET A 47 -10.39 -1.69 -7.95
CA MET A 47 -9.32 -0.85 -7.39
C MET A 47 -9.54 0.63 -7.73
N VAL A 48 -10.05 0.96 -8.92
CA VAL A 48 -10.48 2.32 -9.28
C VAL A 48 -11.54 2.82 -8.29
N ARG A 49 -12.59 2.03 -8.02
CA ARG A 49 -13.62 2.39 -7.02
C ARG A 49 -13.05 2.57 -5.62
N LYS A 50 -12.08 1.74 -5.22
CA LYS A 50 -11.40 1.86 -3.92
C LYS A 50 -10.65 3.19 -3.80
N TRP A 51 -9.93 3.60 -4.84
CA TRP A 51 -9.22 4.89 -4.85
C TRP A 51 -10.16 6.09 -4.90
N VAL A 52 -11.23 6.03 -5.69
CA VAL A 52 -12.27 7.08 -5.70
C VAL A 52 -12.85 7.29 -4.29
N ARG A 53 -13.18 6.21 -3.56
CA ARG A 53 -13.65 6.32 -2.17
C ARG A 53 -12.62 6.99 -1.27
N LYS A 54 -11.37 6.52 -1.27
CA LYS A 54 -10.28 7.14 -0.49
C LYS A 54 -10.14 8.64 -0.76
N PHE A 55 -10.23 9.06 -2.02
CA PHE A 55 -10.12 10.47 -2.38
C PHE A 55 -11.35 11.28 -1.95
N ASN A 56 -12.54 10.70 -2.00
CA ASN A 56 -13.75 11.33 -1.46
C ASN A 56 -13.70 11.45 0.07
N ASP A 57 -13.01 10.53 0.74
CA ASP A 57 -12.75 10.57 2.19
C ASP A 57 -11.63 11.57 2.57
N GLY A 58 -11.14 12.36 1.61
CA GLY A 58 -10.18 13.45 1.85
C GLY A 58 -8.71 13.08 1.67
N ARG A 59 -8.37 11.85 1.27
CA ARG A 59 -6.99 11.49 0.92
C ARG A 59 -6.54 12.29 -0.31
N THR A 60 -5.34 12.84 -0.27
CA THR A 60 -4.70 13.51 -1.43
C THR A 60 -3.42 12.82 -1.88
N ASN A 61 -2.82 11.99 -1.02
CA ASN A 61 -1.61 11.25 -1.33
C ASN A 61 -1.91 10.02 -2.23
N VAL A 62 -1.25 9.96 -3.38
CA VAL A 62 -1.35 8.89 -4.39
C VAL A 62 -0.45 7.69 -4.09
N HIS A 63 0.57 7.86 -3.25
CA HIS A 63 1.43 6.77 -2.83
C HIS A 63 0.74 5.94 -1.75
N ASP A 64 1.16 4.67 -1.65
CA ASP A 64 0.77 3.85 -0.51
C ASP A 64 1.35 4.42 0.78
N GLU A 65 0.59 4.28 1.86
CA GLU A 65 1.11 4.65 3.18
C GLU A 65 2.23 3.69 3.55
N ALA A 66 3.25 4.22 4.21
CA ALA A 66 4.27 3.38 4.80
C ALA A 66 3.57 2.35 5.70
N ARG A 67 3.85 1.06 5.46
CA ARG A 67 3.39 0.03 6.38
C ARG A 67 4.09 0.27 7.71
N SER A 68 3.32 0.59 8.75
CA SER A 68 3.87 0.66 10.10
C SER A 68 4.38 -0.73 10.48
N SER A 69 5.70 -0.89 10.55
CA SER A 69 6.31 -2.11 11.07
C SER A 69 6.24 -2.07 12.60
N VAL A 70 5.75 -3.16 13.20
CA VAL A 70 5.87 -3.37 14.66
C VAL A 70 7.33 -3.52 15.06
N VAL A 71 8.18 -3.99 14.14
CA VAL A 71 9.62 -4.18 14.33
C VAL A 71 10.35 -2.86 14.09
N ASN A 72 11.11 -2.41 15.10
CA ASN A 72 12.01 -1.26 15.03
C ASN A 72 13.41 -1.66 15.53
N ASP A 73 14.42 -0.83 15.26
CA ASP A 73 15.83 -1.13 15.58
C ASP A 73 16.07 -1.35 17.07
N GLY A 74 15.34 -0.63 17.93
CA GLY A 74 15.41 -0.81 19.39
C GLY A 74 14.89 -2.18 19.83
N LEU A 75 13.83 -2.68 19.18
CA LEU A 75 13.32 -4.03 19.42
C LEU A 75 14.32 -5.09 18.95
N VAL A 76 14.90 -4.90 17.77
CA VAL A 76 15.92 -5.81 17.23
C VAL A 76 17.14 -5.88 18.14
N ALA A 77 17.62 -4.74 18.66
CA ALA A 77 18.75 -4.70 19.57
C ALA A 77 18.49 -5.48 20.86
N LYS A 78 17.30 -5.32 21.47
CA LYS A 78 16.91 -6.04 22.69
C LYS A 78 16.77 -7.54 22.48
N VAL A 79 16.18 -7.97 21.37
CA VAL A 79 16.08 -9.41 21.03
C VAL A 79 17.48 -10.01 20.84
N ASN A 80 18.39 -9.29 20.16
CA ASN A 80 19.77 -9.73 19.95
C ASN A 80 20.58 -9.79 21.26
N GLU A 81 20.30 -8.93 22.23
CA GLU A 81 20.87 -9.05 23.58
C GLU A 81 20.41 -10.34 24.26
N LYS A 82 19.10 -10.64 24.25
CA LYS A 82 18.55 -11.88 24.83
C LYS A 82 19.07 -13.16 24.22
N ILE A 83 19.25 -13.18 22.90
CA ILE A 83 19.88 -14.32 22.20
C ILE A 83 21.34 -14.50 22.63
N ARG A 84 22.07 -13.42 22.85
CA ARG A 84 23.48 -13.48 23.30
C ARG A 84 23.60 -13.93 24.75
N GLU A 85 22.69 -13.48 25.62
CA GLU A 85 22.62 -13.88 27.03
C GLU A 85 22.26 -15.36 27.20
N ASN A 86 21.33 -15.86 26.37
CA ASN A 86 20.80 -17.22 26.48
C ASN A 86 20.91 -17.98 25.16
N ARG A 87 21.91 -18.86 25.04
CA ARG A 87 22.04 -19.75 23.86
C ARG A 87 20.86 -20.71 23.65
N ARG A 88 20.00 -20.91 24.65
CA ARG A 88 18.76 -21.72 24.54
C ARG A 88 17.52 -20.84 24.31
N PHE A 89 17.69 -19.58 23.90
CA PHE A 89 16.58 -18.70 23.60
C PHE A 89 15.70 -19.29 22.48
N THR A 90 14.42 -19.51 22.77
CA THR A 90 13.46 -20.13 21.85
C THR A 90 12.42 -19.13 21.34
N ILE A 91 11.74 -19.47 20.25
CA ILE A 91 10.61 -18.69 19.73
C ILE A 91 9.53 -18.49 20.80
N ARG A 92 9.28 -19.50 21.65
CA ARG A 92 8.33 -19.38 22.75
C ARG A 92 8.75 -18.29 23.74
N THR A 93 10.03 -18.31 24.12
CA THR A 93 10.62 -17.30 25.01
C THR A 93 10.55 -15.90 24.40
N LEU A 94 10.76 -15.78 23.08
CA LEU A 94 10.60 -14.52 22.37
C LEU A 94 9.18 -13.95 22.50
N PHE A 95 8.14 -14.77 22.32
CA PHE A 95 6.76 -14.31 22.47
C PHE A 95 6.39 -13.96 23.90
N ASP A 96 6.89 -14.72 24.87
CA ASP A 96 6.66 -14.46 26.29
C ASP A 96 7.38 -13.16 26.76
N GLU A 97 8.60 -12.89 26.27
CA GLU A 97 9.38 -11.69 26.62
C GLU A 97 9.01 -10.44 25.80
N PHE A 98 8.53 -10.61 24.56
CA PHE A 98 8.19 -9.53 23.63
C PHE A 98 6.75 -9.67 23.10
N PRO A 99 5.73 -9.50 23.96
CA PRO A 99 4.32 -9.67 23.60
C PRO A 99 3.85 -8.68 22.52
N GLN A 100 4.55 -7.57 22.30
CA GLN A 100 4.28 -6.65 21.19
C GLN A 100 4.47 -7.30 19.82
N ILE A 101 5.31 -8.34 19.71
CA ILE A 101 5.55 -9.09 18.46
C ILE A 101 4.38 -10.02 18.15
N SER A 102 3.61 -10.44 19.15
CA SER A 102 2.48 -11.36 18.98
C SER A 102 1.22 -10.72 18.40
N LYS A 103 1.22 -9.40 18.19
CA LYS A 103 0.07 -8.64 17.67
C LYS A 103 0.08 -8.51 16.13
N ILE A 104 0.99 -9.21 15.46
CA ILE A 104 1.03 -9.33 13.99
C ILE A 104 0.00 -10.34 13.52
#